data_AF-A0A8C7BYD5-F1
#
_entry.id   AF-A0A8C7BYD5-F1
#
_cell.length_a   1.000
_cell.length_b   1.000
_cell.length_c   1.000
_cell.angle_alpha   90.00
_cell.angle_beta   90.00
_cell.angle_gamma   90.00
#
_symmetry.space_group_name_H-M   'P 1'
#
loop_
_entity.id
_entity.type
_entity.pdbx_description
1 polymer ?
#
loop_
_entity_poly.entity_id
_entity_poly.type
_entity_poly.pdbx_seq_one_letter_code
_entity_poly.pdbx_strand_id
1 'polypeptide(L)'
;MGVHFKGLFIHGGITFQGSLCGLGGLMHKAPCRKSAYTADSFLHVPLPRWILKYVECFTGPDIMAIHTMLINKPPDSGKKTSRHPLHQDLHYFPIRPSNNIVGAWTAMEHIDRNNGCLSVLPGSHKGDLKPHAYPKWEGGVNIMFYGIQDYDENCPRVHLVMEKGDTVFFHPLLIHGSGWNRTQGYRKAISCHFAGADCHYIDVKGTSQEVAERDISRVGKKLYGIPDDLSLQDVLRFRVRLVKGKRINL
;
A
#
# COMPACT_ATOMS: atom_id res chain seq x y z
N MET A 1 -11.57 -18.05 21.53
CA MET A 1 -11.33 -18.57 20.17
C MET A 1 -10.07 -17.94 19.64
N GLY A 2 -9.00 -18.73 19.50
CA GLY A 2 -7.70 -18.25 19.03
C GLY A 2 -7.75 -17.85 17.56
N VAL A 3 -7.21 -16.68 17.25
CA VAL A 3 -6.98 -16.24 15.87
C VAL A 3 -5.75 -16.98 15.35
N HIS A 4 -5.93 -17.81 14.33
CA HIS A 4 -4.84 -18.46 13.62
C HIS A 4 -4.24 -17.46 12.63
N PHE A 5 -2.96 -17.13 12.78
CA PHE A 5 -2.21 -16.31 11.82
C PHE A 5 -1.64 -17.21 10.72
N LYS A 6 -1.95 -16.91 9.45
CA LYS A 6 -1.25 -17.46 8.29
C LYS A 6 -0.45 -16.34 7.63
N GLY A 7 0.78 -16.13 8.11
CA GLY A 7 1.76 -15.32 7.37
C GLY A 7 2.22 -16.10 6.14
N LEU A 8 1.77 -15.69 4.94
CA LEU A 8 2.35 -16.18 3.69
C LEU A 8 3.65 -15.41 3.42
N PHE A 9 4.76 -15.95 3.91
CA PHE A 9 6.10 -15.53 3.47
C PHE A 9 6.36 -16.14 2.10
N ILE A 10 6.49 -15.30 1.06
CA ILE A 10 6.98 -15.73 -0.25
C ILE A 10 8.52 -15.86 -0.19
N HIS A 11 9.01 -16.65 0.78
CA HIS A 11 10.30 -17.35 0.83
C HIS A 11 10.46 -18.00 2.21
N GLY A 12 10.74 -19.32 2.22
CA GLY A 12 11.34 -20.06 3.34
C GLY A 12 10.52 -20.11 4.63
N GLY A 13 9.83 -21.22 4.87
CA GLY A 13 8.93 -21.40 6.01
C GLY A 13 9.61 -21.38 7.39
N ILE A 14 9.01 -20.66 8.33
CA ILE A 14 9.07 -20.88 9.79
C ILE A 14 7.74 -20.37 10.40
N THR A 15 7.09 -21.17 11.24
CA THR A 15 5.81 -20.87 11.90
C THR A 15 6.04 -20.53 13.38
N PHE A 16 5.43 -19.46 13.92
CA PHE A 16 5.35 -19.24 15.38
C PHE A 16 4.02 -18.60 15.79
N GLN A 17 3.46 -19.09 16.90
CA GLN A 17 2.19 -18.69 17.52
C GLN A 17 2.40 -17.61 18.58
N GLY A 18 1.47 -16.65 18.67
CA GLY A 18 1.34 -15.73 19.80
C GLY A 18 0.03 -14.96 19.76
N SER A 19 -0.68 -14.89 20.89
CA SER A 19 -1.99 -14.24 21.05
C SER A 19 -1.88 -12.95 21.87
N LEU A 20 -2.66 -11.90 21.57
CA LEU A 20 -3.08 -10.92 22.58
C LEU A 20 -4.32 -10.12 22.17
N CYS A 21 -5.07 -9.72 23.19
CA CYS A 21 -6.44 -9.25 23.19
C CYS A 21 -6.53 -7.75 23.51
N GLY A 22 -7.56 -7.09 22.98
CA GLY A 22 -8.24 -5.94 23.61
C GLY A 22 -7.63 -4.54 23.41
N LEU A 23 -8.40 -3.65 22.78
CA LEU A 23 -8.89 -2.39 23.39
C LEU A 23 -9.70 -1.59 22.36
N GLY A 24 -10.92 -1.24 22.75
CA GLY A 24 -11.87 -0.46 21.96
C GLY A 24 -11.63 1.04 22.09
N GLY A 25 -11.95 1.78 21.03
CA GLY A 25 -11.93 3.23 20.97
C GLY A 25 -12.91 3.73 19.92
N LEU A 26 -13.70 4.75 20.28
CA LEU A 26 -14.83 5.34 19.55
C LEU A 26 -14.53 5.69 18.08
N MET A 27 -15.33 5.16 17.14
CA MET A 27 -15.43 5.68 15.77
C MET A 27 -16.59 6.68 15.67
N HIS A 28 -16.30 7.95 15.42
CA HIS A 28 -17.30 8.90 14.93
C HIS A 28 -17.69 8.55 13.49
N LYS A 29 -19.00 8.48 13.22
CA LYS A 29 -19.58 8.20 11.89
C LYS A 29 -19.34 9.39 10.95
N ALA A 30 -18.38 9.28 10.03
CA ALA A 30 -18.34 10.09 8.82
C ALA A 30 -18.97 9.28 7.65
N PRO A 31 -19.80 9.90 6.77
CA PRO A 31 -20.41 9.20 5.65
C PRO A 31 -19.35 8.72 4.65
N CYS A 32 -19.23 7.40 4.53
CA CYS A 32 -18.10 6.71 3.92
C CYS A 32 -18.36 6.43 2.42
N ARG A 33 -18.05 7.39 1.53
CA ARG A 33 -18.27 7.26 0.07
C ARG A 33 -17.01 7.10 -0.78
N LYS A 34 -15.80 7.10 -0.20
CA LYS A 34 -14.52 7.01 -0.96
C LYS A 34 -13.80 5.69 -0.72
N SER A 35 -13.12 5.18 -1.76
CA SER A 35 -12.56 3.82 -1.84
C SER A 35 -11.22 3.61 -1.12
N ALA A 36 -10.50 4.69 -0.81
CA ALA A 36 -9.29 4.69 -0.01
C ALA A 36 -9.16 6.04 0.69
N TYR A 37 -8.78 6.03 1.97
CA TYR A 37 -8.39 7.21 2.71
C TYR A 37 -6.87 7.15 2.91
N THR A 38 -6.14 8.04 2.25
CA THR A 38 -4.83 8.50 2.74
C THR A 38 -5.14 9.55 3.80
N ALA A 39 -5.23 9.15 5.07
CA ALA A 39 -5.40 10.12 6.14
C ALA A 39 -4.04 10.34 6.80
N ASP A 40 -3.54 11.58 6.76
CA ASP A 40 -2.38 12.01 7.55
C ASP A 40 -2.60 11.78 9.06
N SER A 41 -3.86 11.65 9.49
CA SER A 41 -4.24 11.35 10.88
C SER A 41 -4.01 9.89 11.30
N PHE A 42 -3.75 8.95 10.38
CA PHE A 42 -3.45 7.55 10.74
C PHE A 42 -1.99 7.30 11.12
N LEU A 43 -1.09 8.26 10.91
CA LEU A 43 0.28 8.19 11.45
C LEU A 43 0.30 8.21 13.00
N HIS A 44 -0.82 8.56 13.64
CA HIS A 44 -1.01 8.47 15.10
C HIS A 44 -1.57 7.13 15.57
N VAL A 45 -1.95 6.21 14.68
CA VAL A 45 -2.34 4.86 15.10
C VAL A 45 -1.05 4.12 15.45
N PRO A 46 -0.85 3.74 16.72
CA PRO A 46 0.32 2.97 17.09
C PRO A 46 0.27 1.64 16.33
N LEU A 47 1.22 1.45 15.41
CA LEU A 47 1.38 0.19 14.71
C LEU A 47 1.64 -0.91 15.74
N PRO A 48 0.99 -2.08 15.62
CA PRO A 48 1.27 -3.19 16.52
C PRO A 48 2.78 -3.50 16.53
N ARG A 49 3.39 -3.51 17.72
CA ARG A 49 4.86 -3.70 17.88
C ARG A 49 5.39 -4.95 17.18
N TRP A 50 4.56 -5.99 17.06
CA TRP A 50 4.93 -7.23 16.39
C TRP A 50 5.19 -7.04 14.89
N ILE A 51 4.53 -6.08 14.22
CA ILE A 51 4.77 -5.79 12.79
C ILE A 51 6.21 -5.32 12.61
N LEU A 52 6.69 -4.45 13.50
CA LEU A 52 8.04 -3.89 13.40
C LEU A 52 9.13 -4.95 13.50
N LYS A 53 8.87 -6.07 14.19
CA LYS A 53 9.80 -7.21 14.24
C LYS A 53 10.04 -7.81 12.85
N TYR A 54 9.00 -7.87 12.01
CA TYR A 54 9.12 -8.38 10.64
C TYR A 54 9.61 -7.31 9.67
N VAL A 55 9.19 -6.05 9.86
CA VAL A 55 9.66 -4.92 9.04
C VAL A 55 11.17 -4.76 9.14
N GLU A 56 11.72 -4.89 10.35
CA GLU A 56 13.17 -4.80 10.61
C GLU A 56 14.00 -5.79 9.78
N CYS A 57 13.44 -6.94 9.40
CA CYS A 57 14.10 -7.91 8.52
C CYS A 57 14.37 -7.36 7.11
N PHE A 58 13.66 -6.31 6.70
CA PHE A 58 13.79 -5.69 5.37
C PHE A 58 14.46 -4.31 5.46
N THR A 59 14.13 -3.52 6.47
CA THR A 59 14.55 -2.11 6.59
C THR A 59 15.81 -1.93 7.43
N GLY A 60 16.21 -2.93 8.23
CA GLY A 60 17.14 -2.72 9.33
C GLY A 60 16.47 -2.10 10.56
N PRO A 61 17.25 -1.74 11.59
CA PRO A 61 16.74 -1.39 12.93
C PRO A 61 16.15 0.03 13.02
N ASP A 62 16.51 0.90 12.09
CA ASP A 62 16.10 2.30 12.03
C ASP A 62 14.99 2.45 10.98
N ILE A 63 13.74 2.59 11.44
CA ILE A 63 12.56 2.35 10.62
C ILE A 63 11.74 3.64 10.51
N MET A 64 11.43 4.01 9.27
CA MET A 64 10.53 5.10 8.91
C MET A 64 9.22 4.54 8.37
N ALA A 65 8.08 5.00 8.88
CA ALA A 65 6.80 4.85 8.21
C ALA A 65 6.67 5.93 7.13
N ILE A 66 6.55 5.53 5.87
CA ILE A 66 6.60 6.44 4.72
C ILE A 66 5.24 6.69 4.06
N HIS A 67 4.30 5.77 4.24
CA HIS A 67 2.94 5.92 3.72
C HIS A 67 1.96 5.06 4.51
N THR A 68 0.77 5.60 4.82
CA THR A 68 -0.28 4.89 5.56
C THR A 68 -1.61 5.01 4.84
N MET A 69 -2.33 3.90 4.71
CA MET A 69 -3.63 3.86 4.06
C MET A 69 -4.63 3.05 4.88
N LEU A 70 -5.84 3.59 4.99
CA LEU A 70 -7.02 2.80 5.33
C LEU A 70 -7.83 2.58 4.05
N ILE A 71 -7.91 1.33 3.62
CA ILE A 71 -8.53 0.96 2.35
C ILE A 71 -9.95 0.47 2.65
N ASN A 72 -10.95 1.24 2.23
CA ASN A 72 -12.36 0.93 2.42
C ASN A 72 -13.04 0.70 1.07
N LYS A 73 -12.85 -0.49 0.52
CA LYS A 73 -13.22 -0.81 -0.87
C LYS A 73 -14.74 -0.94 -1.02
N PRO A 74 -15.39 -0.12 -1.86
CA PRO A 74 -16.84 -0.11 -2.00
C PRO A 74 -17.36 -1.35 -2.74
N PRO A 75 -18.64 -1.71 -2.54
CA PRO A 75 -19.38 -2.58 -3.45
C PRO A 75 -19.25 -2.12 -4.90
N ASP A 76 -19.16 -3.07 -5.82
CA ASP A 76 -19.08 -2.82 -7.26
C ASP A 76 -20.39 -3.25 -7.93
N SER A 77 -21.08 -2.30 -8.57
CA SER A 77 -22.34 -2.55 -9.29
C SER A 77 -22.15 -3.25 -10.65
N GLY A 78 -21.02 -3.91 -10.86
CA GLY A 78 -20.66 -4.58 -12.11
C GLY A 78 -19.88 -3.71 -13.09
N LYS A 79 -19.65 -2.43 -12.77
CA LYS A 79 -18.89 -1.47 -13.60
C LYS A 79 -17.37 -1.59 -13.42
N LYS A 80 -16.90 -2.47 -12.54
CA LYS A 80 -15.48 -2.72 -12.25
C LYS A 80 -14.73 -1.49 -11.73
N THR A 81 -15.42 -0.51 -11.16
CA THR A 81 -14.83 0.77 -10.71
C THR A 81 -14.07 0.62 -9.38
N SER A 82 -14.33 -0.44 -8.63
CA SER A 82 -13.66 -0.71 -7.35
C SER A 82 -12.34 -1.47 -7.49
N ARG A 83 -11.98 -1.94 -8.69
CA ARG A 83 -10.75 -2.71 -8.92
C ARG A 83 -9.54 -1.78 -8.95
N HIS A 84 -8.41 -2.25 -8.43
CA HIS A 84 -7.13 -1.55 -8.54
C HIS A 84 -6.31 -2.23 -9.65
N PRO A 85 -5.86 -1.50 -10.70
CA PRO A 85 -4.98 -2.06 -11.72
C PRO A 85 -3.73 -2.71 -11.13
N LEU A 86 -3.12 -3.60 -11.91
CA LEU A 86 -1.80 -4.13 -11.57
C LEU A 86 -0.79 -2.98 -11.63
N HIS A 87 -0.06 -2.79 -10.53
CA HIS A 87 0.87 -1.68 -10.33
C HIS A 87 2.05 -2.12 -9.47
N GLN A 88 3.00 -1.20 -9.31
CA GLN A 88 4.13 -1.31 -8.39
C GLN A 88 4.08 -0.07 -7.51
N ASP A 89 4.07 -0.25 -6.19
CA ASP A 89 3.99 0.88 -5.25
C ASP A 89 5.19 1.81 -5.38
N LEU A 90 6.36 1.29 -5.78
CA LEU A 90 7.55 2.10 -5.99
C LEU A 90 7.33 3.24 -6.99
N HIS A 91 6.36 3.12 -7.90
CA HIS A 91 5.98 4.20 -8.83
C HIS A 91 5.64 5.51 -8.11
N TYR A 92 5.06 5.43 -6.91
CA TYR A 92 4.67 6.58 -6.09
C TYR A 92 5.74 7.00 -5.08
N PHE A 93 6.83 6.24 -4.96
CA PHE A 93 7.88 6.47 -3.97
C PHE A 93 9.20 6.89 -4.64
N PRO A 94 9.60 8.18 -4.55
CA PRO A 94 10.91 8.66 -4.95
C PRO A 94 11.95 8.35 -3.88
N ILE A 95 11.94 7.13 -3.31
CA ILE A 95 12.82 6.69 -2.21
C ILE A 95 13.62 5.47 -2.68
N ARG A 96 14.92 5.43 -2.37
CA ARG A 96 15.85 4.34 -2.74
C ARG A 96 16.82 4.00 -1.59
N PRO A 97 17.39 2.77 -1.56
CA PRO A 97 17.11 1.64 -2.46
C PRO A 97 15.77 0.96 -2.17
N SER A 98 15.13 0.38 -3.19
CA SER A 98 13.82 -0.28 -3.03
C SER A 98 13.84 -1.51 -2.12
N ASN A 99 14.99 -2.19 -2.04
CA ASN A 99 15.15 -3.40 -1.23
C ASN A 99 15.01 -3.12 0.27
N ASN A 100 15.21 -1.87 0.68
CA ASN A 100 15.04 -1.41 2.06
C ASN A 100 13.64 -0.85 2.30
N ILE A 101 12.68 -1.13 1.41
CA ILE A 101 11.29 -0.69 1.52
C ILE A 101 10.38 -1.92 1.55
N VAL A 102 9.40 -1.92 2.44
CA VAL A 102 8.42 -3.01 2.57
C VAL A 102 7.01 -2.47 2.82
N GLY A 103 6.03 -2.98 2.07
CA GLY A 103 4.62 -2.79 2.36
C GLY A 103 4.13 -3.85 3.34
N ALA A 104 3.50 -3.43 4.44
CA ALA A 104 2.75 -4.30 5.34
C ALA A 104 1.26 -4.03 5.15
N TRP A 105 0.50 -5.04 4.75
CA TRP A 105 -0.93 -4.93 4.48
C TRP A 105 -1.68 -5.94 5.33
N THR A 106 -2.63 -5.47 6.13
CA THR A 106 -3.34 -6.28 7.13
C THR A 106 -4.84 -6.29 6.85
N ALA A 107 -5.40 -7.50 6.79
CA ALA A 107 -6.82 -7.73 6.63
C ALA A 107 -7.57 -7.34 7.92
N MET A 108 -8.55 -6.44 7.82
CA MET A 108 -9.38 -6.03 8.99
C MET A 108 -10.65 -6.87 9.17
N GLU A 109 -10.92 -7.72 8.19
CA GLU A 109 -12.05 -8.65 8.07
C GLU A 109 -11.61 -9.84 7.21
N HIS A 110 -12.46 -10.85 7.01
CA HIS A 110 -12.18 -11.92 6.05
C HIS A 110 -12.16 -11.35 4.62
N ILE A 111 -11.13 -11.68 3.84
CA ILE A 111 -10.89 -11.12 2.50
C ILE A 111 -10.64 -12.26 1.51
N ASP A 112 -11.46 -12.32 0.47
CA ASP A 112 -11.43 -13.38 -0.54
C ASP A 112 -11.57 -12.81 -1.96
N ARG A 113 -11.71 -13.70 -2.94
CA ARG A 113 -11.88 -13.28 -4.34
C ARG A 113 -13.22 -12.57 -4.59
N ASN A 114 -14.22 -12.72 -3.71
CA ASN A 114 -15.54 -12.12 -3.86
C ASN A 114 -15.57 -10.67 -3.40
N ASN A 115 -14.91 -10.36 -2.29
CA ASN A 115 -14.83 -8.99 -1.78
C ASN A 115 -13.58 -8.20 -2.24
N GLY A 116 -12.79 -8.80 -3.13
CA GLY A 116 -11.71 -8.13 -3.85
C GLY A 116 -10.38 -8.16 -3.11
N CYS A 117 -9.90 -9.37 -2.84
CA CYS A 117 -8.55 -9.63 -2.33
C CYS A 117 -7.45 -9.09 -3.26
N LEU A 118 -6.25 -9.01 -2.70
CA LEU A 118 -5.06 -8.74 -3.50
C LEU A 118 -4.78 -9.90 -4.46
N SER A 119 -4.26 -9.56 -5.63
CA SER A 119 -3.65 -10.49 -6.57
C SER A 119 -2.22 -10.06 -6.84
N VAL A 120 -1.28 -11.00 -6.79
CA VAL A 120 0.15 -10.74 -6.99
C VAL A 120 0.69 -11.57 -8.15
N LEU A 121 1.75 -11.09 -8.80
CA LEU A 121 2.59 -11.87 -9.71
C LEU A 121 3.86 -12.28 -8.95
N PRO A 122 3.97 -13.55 -8.49
CA PRO A 122 5.14 -13.99 -7.73
C PRO A 122 6.45 -13.79 -8.49
N GLY A 123 7.51 -13.38 -7.79
CA GLY A 123 8.83 -13.18 -8.37
C GLY A 123 9.03 -11.87 -9.16
N SER A 124 7.95 -11.14 -9.48
CA SER A 124 8.06 -9.93 -10.31
C SER A 124 8.84 -8.79 -9.64
N HIS A 125 9.00 -8.84 -8.31
CA HIS A 125 9.79 -7.87 -7.54
C HIS A 125 11.29 -7.88 -7.88
N LYS A 126 11.77 -8.92 -8.58
CA LYS A 126 13.16 -9.03 -9.05
C LYS A 126 13.42 -8.28 -10.36
N GLY A 127 12.36 -7.81 -11.02
CA GLY A 127 12.47 -6.99 -12.23
C GLY A 127 12.46 -5.50 -11.91
N ASP A 128 12.56 -4.69 -12.97
CA ASP A 128 12.60 -3.23 -12.86
C ASP A 128 11.25 -2.57 -12.57
N LEU A 129 11.30 -1.29 -12.23
CA LEU A 129 10.13 -0.43 -12.22
C LEU A 129 9.60 -0.26 -13.65
N LYS A 130 8.38 -0.73 -13.90
CA LYS A 130 7.73 -0.60 -15.20
C LYS A 130 7.14 0.81 -15.38
N PRO A 131 6.86 1.24 -16.63
CA PRO A 131 6.06 2.43 -16.89
C PRO A 131 4.61 2.22 -16.44
N HIS A 132 4.03 3.23 -15.79
CA HIS A 132 2.61 3.23 -15.41
C HIS A 132 1.86 4.39 -16.09
N ALA A 133 0.62 4.13 -16.48
CA ALA A 133 -0.30 5.12 -17.02
C ALA A 133 -1.73 4.77 -16.60
N TYR A 134 -2.66 5.72 -16.78
CA TYR A 134 -4.07 5.44 -16.50
C TYR A 134 -4.56 4.32 -17.44
N PRO A 135 -5.13 3.22 -16.90
CA PRO A 135 -5.73 2.18 -17.72
C PRO A 135 -6.84 2.75 -18.62
N LYS A 136 -6.90 2.27 -19.86
CA LYS A 136 -7.98 2.60 -20.81
C LYS A 136 -9.22 1.74 -20.56
N TRP A 137 -9.80 1.84 -19.38
CA TRP A 137 -10.96 1.05 -18.97
C TRP A 137 -12.28 1.77 -19.23
N GLU A 138 -13.27 1.02 -19.72
CA GLU A 138 -14.65 1.48 -19.76
C GLU A 138 -15.14 1.81 -18.33
N GLY A 139 -15.81 2.96 -18.17
CA GLY A 139 -16.27 3.47 -16.88
C GLY A 139 -15.23 4.32 -16.12
N GLY A 140 -14.04 4.49 -16.67
CA GLY A 140 -12.98 5.33 -16.11
C GLY A 140 -12.20 4.64 -14.99
N VAL A 141 -11.17 5.35 -14.51
CA VAL A 141 -10.27 4.88 -13.46
C VAL A 141 -10.20 5.93 -12.36
N ASN A 142 -10.11 5.47 -11.11
CA ASN A 142 -9.93 6.39 -9.98
C ASN A 142 -8.64 7.20 -10.17
N ILE A 143 -8.67 8.47 -9.77
CA ILE A 143 -7.49 9.34 -9.81
C ILE A 143 -6.36 8.68 -8.99
N MET A 144 -5.12 8.76 -9.48
CA MET A 144 -3.94 8.08 -8.93
C MET A 144 -3.94 6.56 -9.03
N PHE A 145 -4.87 5.88 -9.71
CA PHE A 145 -4.80 4.42 -9.92
C PHE A 145 -4.10 4.11 -11.26
N TYR A 146 -2.77 4.25 -11.28
CA TYR A 146 -1.98 3.95 -12.46
C TYR A 146 -1.78 2.44 -12.61
N GLY A 147 -1.83 1.95 -13.84
CA GLY A 147 -1.57 0.56 -14.19
C GLY A 147 -0.31 0.41 -15.02
N ILE A 148 0.40 -0.70 -14.84
CA ILE A 148 1.50 -1.10 -15.72
C ILE A 148 0.97 -1.25 -17.14
N GLN A 149 1.67 -0.67 -18.11
CA GLN A 149 1.28 -0.75 -19.52
C GLN A 149 1.73 -2.06 -20.16
N ASP A 150 2.92 -2.54 -19.80
CA ASP A 150 3.58 -3.68 -20.45
C ASP A 150 3.70 -4.86 -19.49
N TYR A 151 2.60 -5.58 -19.28
CA TYR A 151 2.61 -6.84 -18.57
C TYR A 151 1.79 -7.90 -19.32
N ASP A 152 2.22 -9.16 -19.24
CA ASP A 152 1.46 -10.27 -19.79
C ASP A 152 0.19 -10.49 -18.95
N GLU A 153 -0.97 -10.20 -19.53
CA GLU A 153 -2.26 -10.35 -18.88
C GLU A 153 -2.54 -11.79 -18.44
N ASN A 154 -1.96 -12.76 -19.15
CA ASN A 154 -2.09 -14.20 -18.92
C ASN A 154 -1.14 -14.75 -17.86
N CYS A 155 -0.21 -13.94 -17.36
CA CYS A 155 0.71 -14.37 -16.32
C CYS A 155 -0.07 -14.87 -15.10
N PRO A 156 0.19 -16.10 -14.61
CA PRO A 156 -0.58 -16.68 -13.53
C PRO A 156 -0.44 -15.86 -12.25
N ARG A 157 -1.58 -15.46 -11.69
CA ARG A 157 -1.66 -14.60 -10.50
C ARG A 157 -2.02 -15.43 -9.29
N VAL A 158 -1.40 -15.11 -8.16
CA VAL A 158 -1.78 -15.67 -6.86
C VAL A 158 -2.75 -14.72 -6.18
N HIS A 159 -3.91 -15.22 -5.78
CA HIS A 159 -4.91 -14.48 -5.02
C HIS A 159 -4.71 -14.69 -3.53
N LEU A 160 -4.55 -13.60 -2.78
CA LEU A 160 -4.27 -13.63 -1.35
C LEU A 160 -5.59 -13.65 -0.56
N VAL A 161 -6.14 -14.85 -0.33
CA VAL A 161 -7.26 -15.04 0.60
C VAL A 161 -6.71 -14.96 2.02
N MET A 162 -7.28 -14.08 2.84
CA MET A 162 -6.74 -13.70 4.15
C MET A 162 -7.86 -13.64 5.19
N GLU A 163 -7.59 -14.14 6.39
CA GLU A 163 -8.47 -13.98 7.53
C GLU A 163 -8.23 -12.65 8.24
N LYS A 164 -9.18 -12.24 9.08
CA LYS A 164 -9.04 -11.05 9.89
C LYS A 164 -7.77 -11.14 10.75
N GLY A 165 -6.89 -10.14 10.62
CA GLY A 165 -5.63 -10.04 11.35
C GLY A 165 -4.43 -10.61 10.60
N ASP A 166 -4.63 -11.34 9.49
CA ASP A 166 -3.51 -11.76 8.65
C ASP A 166 -2.85 -10.53 8.02
N THR A 167 -1.52 -10.57 7.94
CA THR A 167 -0.69 -9.53 7.31
C THR A 167 0.19 -10.14 6.25
N VAL A 168 0.20 -9.51 5.06
CA VAL A 168 1.15 -9.79 3.99
C VAL A 168 2.21 -8.70 3.96
N PHE A 169 3.47 -9.12 3.81
CA PHE A 169 4.61 -8.24 3.60
C PHE A 169 5.08 -8.39 2.15
N PHE A 170 5.34 -7.28 1.46
CA PHE A 170 5.76 -7.34 0.07
C PHE A 170 6.67 -6.18 -0.33
N HIS A 171 7.55 -6.46 -1.30
CA HIS A 171 8.48 -5.51 -1.90
C HIS A 171 7.73 -4.52 -2.80
N PRO A 172 8.12 -3.22 -2.87
CA PRO A 172 7.38 -2.22 -3.64
C PRO A 172 7.45 -2.41 -5.16
N LEU A 173 8.37 -3.24 -5.68
CA LEU A 173 8.39 -3.68 -7.09
C LEU A 173 7.52 -4.92 -7.35
N LEU A 174 6.90 -5.52 -6.33
CA LEU A 174 5.98 -6.63 -6.55
C LEU A 174 4.76 -6.11 -7.32
N ILE A 175 4.49 -6.71 -8.48
CA ILE A 175 3.36 -6.37 -9.31
C ILE A 175 2.14 -6.97 -8.62
N HIS A 176 1.23 -6.09 -8.23
CA HIS A 176 0.03 -6.48 -7.52
C HIS A 176 -1.14 -5.53 -7.84
N GLY A 177 -2.34 -5.97 -7.51
CA GLY A 177 -3.57 -5.21 -7.70
C GLY A 177 -4.68 -5.82 -6.87
N SER A 178 -5.90 -5.34 -7.04
CA SER A 178 -7.06 -5.93 -6.34
C SER A 178 -8.25 -6.10 -7.28
N GLY A 179 -8.93 -7.23 -7.16
CA GLY A 179 -10.15 -7.51 -7.93
C GLY A 179 -11.29 -6.55 -7.55
N TRP A 180 -12.40 -6.54 -8.30
CA TRP A 180 -13.63 -5.83 -7.90
C TRP A 180 -14.24 -6.44 -6.61
N ASN A 181 -15.11 -5.69 -5.93
CA ASN A 181 -15.82 -6.18 -4.76
C ASN A 181 -17.25 -6.50 -5.19
N ARG A 182 -17.57 -7.78 -5.36
CA ARG A 182 -18.89 -8.27 -5.79
C ARG A 182 -19.90 -8.37 -4.65
N THR A 183 -19.50 -8.02 -3.43
CA THR A 183 -20.38 -8.07 -2.24
C THR A 183 -21.07 -6.74 -2.01
N GLN A 184 -22.08 -6.72 -1.14
CA GLN A 184 -22.79 -5.50 -0.73
C GLN A 184 -22.07 -4.73 0.38
N GLY A 185 -21.03 -5.30 0.99
CA GLY A 185 -20.28 -4.70 2.08
C GLY A 185 -19.04 -3.94 1.61
N TYR A 186 -18.57 -3.01 2.44
CA TYR A 186 -17.27 -2.37 2.22
C TYR A 186 -16.14 -3.19 2.83
N ARG A 187 -15.17 -3.59 2.01
CA ARG A 187 -14.03 -4.43 2.42
C ARG A 187 -12.90 -3.57 2.98
N LYS A 188 -12.53 -3.79 4.25
CA LYS A 188 -11.52 -3.00 4.96
C LYS A 188 -10.17 -3.68 5.06
N ALA A 189 -9.12 -2.89 4.86
CA ALA A 189 -7.75 -3.27 5.15
C ALA A 189 -6.97 -2.02 5.60
N ILE A 190 -5.92 -2.23 6.37
CA ILE A 190 -4.96 -1.19 6.72
C ILE A 190 -3.60 -1.55 6.15
N SER A 191 -2.88 -0.57 5.61
CA SER A 191 -1.53 -0.78 5.15
C SER A 191 -0.60 0.34 5.55
N CYS A 192 0.66 -0.03 5.79
CA CYS A 192 1.74 0.91 5.97
C CYS A 192 2.95 0.46 5.16
N HIS A 193 3.56 1.39 4.44
CA HIS A 193 4.86 1.19 3.83
C HIS A 193 5.94 1.74 4.74
N PHE A 194 7.00 0.96 4.90
CA PHE A 194 8.17 1.31 5.69
C PHE A 194 9.40 1.40 4.82
N ALA A 195 10.36 2.21 5.24
CA ALA A 195 11.69 2.29 4.66
C ALA A 195 12.75 2.32 5.76
N GLY A 196 13.96 1.85 5.44
CA GLY A 196 15.15 2.12 6.25
C GLY A 196 15.38 3.63 6.37
N ALA A 197 15.78 4.11 7.54
CA ALA A 197 16.03 5.53 7.77
C ALA A 197 17.24 6.07 6.97
N ASP A 198 18.11 5.18 6.49
CA ASP A 198 19.28 5.44 5.65
C ASP A 198 18.94 5.59 4.16
N CYS A 199 17.71 5.25 3.75
CA CYS A 199 17.24 5.50 2.39
C CYS A 199 17.33 6.99 2.02
N HIS A 200 17.35 7.30 0.72
CA HIS A 200 17.43 8.66 0.21
C HIS A 200 16.35 8.95 -0.83
N TYR A 201 16.05 10.24 -0.99
CA TYR A 201 15.15 10.72 -2.03
C TYR A 201 15.86 10.81 -3.39
N ILE A 202 15.15 10.53 -4.48
CA ILE A 202 15.64 10.71 -5.86
C ILE A 202 14.82 11.77 -6.60
N ASP A 203 15.46 12.54 -7.49
CA ASP A 203 14.73 13.38 -8.44
C ASP A 203 14.05 12.47 -9.47
N VAL A 204 12.77 12.71 -9.71
CA VAL A 204 11.94 11.90 -10.61
C VAL A 204 11.72 12.57 -11.96
N LYS A 205 12.20 13.79 -12.17
CA LYS A 205 12.11 14.50 -13.46
C LYS A 205 12.78 13.70 -14.57
N GLY A 206 12.11 13.60 -15.71
CA GLY A 206 12.57 12.79 -16.85
C GLY A 206 12.54 11.26 -16.62
N THR A 207 11.99 10.77 -15.50
CA THR A 207 11.82 9.33 -15.25
C THR A 207 10.37 8.89 -15.47
N SER A 208 10.12 7.58 -15.42
CA SER A 208 8.74 7.04 -15.48
C SER A 208 7.85 7.49 -14.31
N GLN A 209 8.42 8.04 -13.23
CA GLN A 209 7.69 8.51 -12.05
C GLN A 209 7.25 9.98 -12.14
N GLU A 210 7.73 10.74 -13.12
CA GLU A 210 7.40 12.17 -13.29
C GLU A 210 5.89 12.41 -13.41
N VAL A 211 5.17 11.47 -14.04
CA VAL A 211 3.72 11.52 -14.16
C VAL A 211 3.01 11.49 -12.80
N ALA A 212 3.55 10.73 -11.84
CA ALA A 212 2.99 10.64 -10.49
C ALA A 212 3.22 11.93 -9.72
N GLU A 213 4.42 12.52 -9.80
CA GLU A 213 4.72 13.82 -9.17
C GLU A 213 3.77 14.91 -9.67
N ARG A 214 3.64 15.07 -10.99
CA ARG A 214 2.76 16.08 -11.60
C ARG A 214 1.31 15.95 -11.12
N ASP A 215 0.80 14.73 -11.08
CA ASP A 215 -0.58 14.48 -10.66
C ASP A 215 -0.78 14.68 -9.16
N ILE A 216 0.21 14.32 -8.33
CA ILE A 216 0.19 14.57 -6.88
C ILE A 216 0.18 16.07 -6.59
N SER A 217 1.04 16.85 -7.23
CA SER A 217 1.07 18.31 -7.06
C SER A 217 -0.25 18.95 -7.51
N ARG A 218 -0.79 18.52 -8.66
CA ARG A 218 -2.10 18.99 -9.16
C ARG A 218 -3.25 18.69 -8.20
N VAL A 219 -3.30 17.47 -7.66
CA VAL A 219 -4.34 17.06 -6.69
C VAL A 219 -4.14 17.77 -5.35
N GLY A 220 -2.89 17.90 -4.91
CA GLY A 220 -2.48 18.63 -3.69
C GLY A 220 -2.96 20.07 -3.70
N LYS A 221 -2.72 20.78 -4.80
CA LYS A 221 -3.22 22.15 -5.02
C LYS A 221 -4.75 22.19 -4.96
N LYS A 222 -5.41 21.37 -5.76
CA LYS A 222 -6.87 21.43 -5.93
C LYS A 222 -7.65 21.07 -4.66
N LEU A 223 -7.15 20.12 -3.87
CA LEU A 223 -7.88 19.61 -2.71
C LEU A 223 -7.41 20.23 -1.38
N TYR A 224 -6.14 20.65 -1.31
CA TYR A 224 -5.52 21.04 -0.04
C TYR A 224 -4.81 22.41 -0.10
N GLY A 225 -4.87 23.12 -1.23
CA GLY A 225 -4.25 24.45 -1.38
C GLY A 225 -2.72 24.43 -1.29
N ILE A 226 -2.10 23.28 -1.55
CA ILE A 226 -0.65 23.12 -1.51
C ILE A 226 -0.02 23.89 -2.70
N PRO A 227 1.08 24.63 -2.49
CA PRO A 227 1.81 25.33 -3.55
C PRO A 227 2.30 24.41 -4.69
N ASP A 228 2.35 24.95 -5.92
CA ASP A 228 2.72 24.20 -7.14
C ASP A 228 4.21 23.87 -7.23
N ASP A 229 5.04 24.50 -6.43
CA ASP A 229 6.50 24.35 -6.43
C ASP A 229 7.01 23.24 -5.52
N LEU A 230 6.13 22.57 -4.75
CA LEU A 230 6.53 21.41 -3.95
C LEU A 230 6.78 20.19 -4.83
N SER A 231 7.98 19.62 -4.70
CA SER A 231 8.33 18.33 -5.29
C SER A 231 7.63 17.18 -4.55
N LEU A 232 7.58 16.00 -5.18
CA LEU A 232 7.09 14.79 -4.53
C LEU A 232 7.90 14.44 -3.27
N GLN A 233 9.19 14.80 -3.26
CA GLN A 233 10.06 14.63 -2.11
C GLN A 233 9.62 15.50 -0.94
N ASP A 234 9.29 16.78 -1.19
CA ASP A 234 8.87 17.71 -0.15
C ASP A 234 7.57 17.24 0.52
N VAL A 235 6.60 16.82 -0.29
CA VAL A 235 5.33 16.27 0.19
C VAL A 235 5.55 15.01 1.05
N LEU A 236 6.52 14.17 0.72
CA LEU A 236 6.84 12.99 1.52
C LEU A 236 7.61 13.32 2.79
N ARG A 237 8.55 14.26 2.78
CA ARG A 237 9.31 14.70 3.97
C ARG A 237 8.40 15.13 5.12
N PHE A 238 7.28 15.78 4.81
CA PHE A 238 6.28 16.16 5.81
C PHE A 238 5.46 14.99 6.36
N ARG A 239 5.40 13.86 5.64
CA ARG A 239 4.58 12.68 5.99
C ARG A 239 5.37 11.54 6.61
N VAL A 240 6.66 11.39 6.31
CA VAL A 240 7.48 10.33 6.89
C VAL A 240 7.60 10.49 8.41
N ARG A 241 7.55 9.39 9.16
CA ARG A 241 7.67 9.38 10.62
C ARG A 241 8.64 8.30 11.07
N LEU A 242 9.52 8.63 12.01
CA LEU A 242 10.35 7.65 12.70
C LEU A 242 9.45 6.78 13.59
N VAL A 243 9.52 5.46 13.42
CA VAL A 243 8.72 4.50 14.21
C VAL A 243 9.58 3.57 15.07
N LYS A 244 10.87 3.42 14.76
CA LYS A 244 11.84 2.68 15.57
C LYS A 244 13.26 3.19 15.29
N GLY A 245 14.12 3.19 16.30
CA GLY A 245 15.55 3.50 16.13
C GLY A 245 15.82 5.00 16.02
N LYS A 246 16.66 5.40 15.07
CA LYS A 246 17.11 6.77 14.84
C LYS A 246 16.70 7.26 13.45
N ARG A 247 16.40 8.55 13.34
CA ARG A 247 16.25 9.22 12.04
C ARG A 247 17.65 9.53 11.49
N ILE A 248 17.95 9.07 10.29
CA ILE A 248 19.28 9.19 9.68
C ILE A 248 19.23 10.14 8.48
N ASN A 249 18.50 9.79 7.43
CA ASN A 249 18.47 10.52 6.17
C ASN A 249 17.06 10.86 5.66
N LEU A 250 16.10 9.92 5.76
CA LEU A 250 14.68 10.19 5.47
C LEU A 250 14.02 11.05 6.56
#